data_AF-A0A0J1FUY4-F1
#
_entry.id   AF-A0A0J1FUY4-F1
#
_cell.length_a   1.000
_cell.length_b   1.000
_cell.length_c   1.000
_cell.angle_alpha   90.00
_cell.angle_beta   90.00
_cell.angle_gamma   90.00
#
_symmetry.space_group_name_H-M   'P 1'
#
loop_
_entity.id
_entity.type
_entity.pdbx_description
1 polymer ?
#
loop_
_entity_poly.entity_id
_entity_poly.type
_entity_poly.pdbx_seq_one_letter_code
_entity_poly.pdbx_strand_id
1 'polypeptide(L)'
;MMTNNEEIRFVKGIWQHLADLFFWLAWRKYLHLLKWAFSVIIDNELGLINLTCDGARYCITLMAPTETFSVGVFLVFKEGAKLLNIFVIALGGALGALSRYSLGLWVSTKWSHGFPLGTFIINVTGAFLLGFLNILFIERLTLSPLLRLGIGVGFLGAYTTFSTFSYEAIMLLEGGSLLTAALYTLLTVTVGFAAAALGVGLARIL
;
A
#
# COMPACT_ATOMS: atom_id res chain seq x y z
N MET A 1 12.48 -25.28 37.74
CA MET A 1 11.20 -24.54 37.63
C MET A 1 11.54 -23.16 37.07
N MET A 2 11.21 -22.88 35.81
CA MET A 2 11.38 -21.54 35.25
C MET A 2 10.38 -20.59 35.89
N THR A 3 10.78 -19.35 36.13
CA THR A 3 9.89 -18.33 36.72
C THR A 3 8.90 -17.82 35.67
N ASN A 4 7.70 -17.37 36.07
CA ASN A 4 6.68 -16.79 35.15
C ASN A 4 7.25 -15.73 34.20
N ASN A 5 8.26 -14.98 34.63
CA ASN A 5 8.90 -13.92 33.83
C ASN A 5 9.86 -14.45 32.75
N GLU A 6 10.38 -15.67 32.89
CA GLU A 6 11.21 -16.33 31.88
C GLU A 6 10.34 -17.01 30.82
N GLU A 7 9.21 -17.58 31.21
CA GLU A 7 8.22 -18.15 30.30
C GLU A 7 7.60 -17.07 29.39
N ILE A 8 7.25 -15.91 29.95
CA ILE A 8 6.77 -14.76 29.17
C ILE A 8 7.85 -14.25 28.20
N ARG A 9 9.13 -14.24 28.60
CA ARG A 9 10.24 -13.84 27.73
C ARG A 9 10.48 -14.83 26.60
N PHE A 10 10.39 -16.13 26.88
CA PHE A 10 10.52 -17.19 25.89
C PHE A 10 9.39 -17.16 24.87
N VAL A 11 8.15 -17.03 25.34
CA VAL A 11 6.96 -16.90 24.47
C VAL A 11 7.07 -15.64 23.60
N LYS A 12 7.45 -14.48 24.16
CA LYS A 12 7.69 -13.25 23.37
C LYS A 12 8.79 -13.43 22.31
N GLY A 13 9.86 -14.16 22.63
CA GLY A 13 10.94 -14.46 21.68
C GLY A 13 10.48 -15.30 20.48
N ILE A 14 9.65 -16.32 20.74
CA ILE A 14 9.05 -17.15 19.69
C ILE A 14 8.14 -16.31 18.79
N TRP A 15 7.27 -15.48 19.37
CA TRP A 15 6.39 -14.60 18.60
C TRP A 15 7.15 -13.57 17.77
N GLN A 16 8.27 -13.04 18.26
CA GLN A 16 9.10 -12.11 17.50
C GLN A 16 9.72 -12.79 16.27
N HIS A 17 10.29 -13.98 16.43
CA HIS A 17 10.86 -14.72 15.31
C HIS A 17 9.81 -15.17 14.30
N LEU A 18 8.60 -15.52 14.75
CA LEU A 18 7.48 -15.83 13.87
C LEU A 18 6.98 -14.59 13.13
N ALA A 19 6.95 -13.42 13.78
CA ALA A 19 6.59 -12.16 13.15
C ALA A 19 7.62 -11.72 12.08
N ASP A 20 8.92 -11.87 12.37
CA ASP A 20 9.99 -11.55 11.42
C ASP A 20 10.01 -12.54 10.23
N LEU A 21 9.74 -13.83 10.50
CA LEU A 21 9.58 -14.86 9.46
C LEU A 21 8.32 -14.60 8.62
N PHE A 22 7.21 -14.19 9.24
CA PHE A 22 5.98 -13.83 8.54
C PHE A 22 6.16 -12.56 7.72
N PHE A 23 6.85 -11.54 8.24
CA PHE A 23 7.23 -10.33 7.50
C PHE A 23 8.05 -10.69 6.26
N TRP A 24 9.07 -11.55 6.40
CA TRP A 24 9.89 -12.01 5.27
C TRP A 24 9.11 -12.86 4.25
N LEU A 25 8.28 -13.80 4.71
CA LEU A 25 7.49 -14.69 3.84
C LEU A 25 6.34 -13.96 3.13
N ALA A 26 5.64 -13.08 3.84
CA ALA A 26 4.63 -12.21 3.25
C ALA A 26 5.28 -11.33 2.19
N TRP A 27 6.35 -10.60 2.53
CA TRP A 27 7.06 -9.72 1.61
C TRP A 27 7.61 -10.46 0.38
N ARG A 28 8.12 -11.70 0.54
CA ARG A 28 8.60 -12.54 -0.57
C ARG A 28 7.46 -12.95 -1.52
N LYS A 29 6.30 -13.36 -1.00
CA LYS A 29 5.11 -13.65 -1.84
C LYS A 29 4.54 -12.39 -2.50
N TYR A 30 4.57 -11.25 -1.83
CA TYR A 30 4.15 -9.96 -2.39
C TYR A 30 5.08 -9.46 -3.50
N LEU A 31 6.40 -9.65 -3.37
CA LEU A 31 7.35 -9.35 -4.45
C LEU A 31 7.10 -10.18 -5.71
N HIS A 32 6.65 -11.44 -5.56
CA HIS A 32 6.22 -12.26 -6.70
C HIS A 32 4.92 -11.77 -7.33
N LEU A 33 3.93 -11.35 -6.53
CA LEU A 33 2.70 -10.73 -7.01
C LEU A 33 2.96 -9.38 -7.69
N LEU A 34 3.86 -8.56 -7.16
CA LEU A 34 4.31 -7.31 -7.76
C LEU A 34 5.04 -7.56 -9.09
N LYS A 35 5.95 -8.54 -9.14
CA LYS A 35 6.62 -8.95 -10.39
C LYS A 35 5.64 -9.46 -11.43
N TRP A 36 4.64 -10.24 -11.02
CA TRP A 36 3.60 -10.73 -11.92
C TRP A 36 2.66 -9.62 -12.40
N ALA A 37 2.21 -8.74 -11.51
CA ALA A 37 1.40 -7.58 -11.87
C ALA A 37 2.16 -6.61 -12.79
N PHE A 38 3.45 -6.38 -12.53
CA PHE A 38 4.32 -5.60 -13.42
C PHE A 38 4.59 -6.29 -14.76
N SER A 39 4.77 -7.62 -14.81
CA SER A 39 4.93 -8.33 -16.09
C SER A 39 3.66 -8.24 -16.93
N VAL A 40 2.47 -8.34 -16.31
CA VAL A 40 1.18 -8.14 -17.01
C VAL A 40 1.01 -6.70 -17.53
N ILE A 41 1.56 -5.70 -16.82
CA ILE A 41 1.51 -4.29 -17.25
C ILE A 41 2.55 -3.99 -18.36
N ILE A 42 3.71 -4.65 -18.33
CA ILE A 42 4.81 -4.44 -19.29
C ILE A 42 4.62 -5.26 -20.58
N ASP A 43 4.07 -6.49 -20.50
CA ASP A 43 3.92 -7.39 -21.66
C ASP A 43 2.71 -7.05 -22.57
N ASN A 44 1.95 -6.00 -22.26
CA ASN A 44 0.81 -5.56 -23.08
C ASN A 44 1.23 -4.91 -24.43
N GLU A 45 2.53 -4.91 -24.74
CA GLU A 45 3.13 -4.49 -26.01
C GLU A 45 3.28 -5.66 -27.02
N LEU A 46 3.08 -6.93 -26.62
CA LEU A 46 3.49 -8.11 -27.43
C LEU A 46 2.40 -8.79 -28.30
N GLY A 47 1.24 -8.18 -28.51
CA GLY A 47 0.38 -8.49 -29.67
C GLY A 47 -0.06 -9.97 -29.86
N LEU A 48 -0.23 -10.75 -28.80
CA LEU A 48 -0.60 -12.19 -28.90
C LEU A 48 -2.12 -12.47 -28.98
N ILE A 49 -2.95 -11.46 -29.26
CA ILE A 49 -4.39 -11.64 -29.47
C ILE A 49 -4.71 -11.25 -30.90
N ASN A 50 -4.83 -12.24 -31.79
CA ASN A 50 -5.35 -12.02 -33.15
C ASN A 50 -6.86 -11.74 -33.05
N LEU A 51 -7.21 -10.46 -32.98
CA LEU A 51 -8.58 -9.96 -33.01
C LEU A 51 -8.97 -9.68 -34.46
N THR A 52 -9.69 -10.60 -35.11
CA THR A 52 -10.33 -10.31 -36.40
C THR A 52 -11.49 -9.35 -36.17
N CYS A 53 -11.41 -8.17 -36.78
CA CYS A 53 -12.40 -7.12 -36.67
C CYS A 53 -13.58 -7.38 -37.62
N ASP A 54 -14.78 -7.56 -37.08
CA ASP A 54 -16.01 -7.28 -37.81
C ASP A 54 -16.95 -6.45 -36.92
N GLY A 55 -17.66 -5.52 -37.56
CA GLY A 55 -18.35 -4.37 -36.96
C GLY A 55 -18.87 -4.58 -35.54
N ALA A 56 -18.22 -3.90 -34.59
CA ALA A 56 -18.61 -3.79 -33.18
C ALA A 56 -18.68 -5.09 -32.35
N ARG A 57 -18.15 -6.22 -32.83
CA ARG A 57 -18.17 -7.50 -32.11
C ARG A 57 -16.78 -8.14 -32.10
N TYR A 58 -16.14 -8.17 -30.94
CA TYR A 58 -14.98 -9.03 -30.71
C TYR A 58 -15.45 -10.32 -30.05
N CYS A 59 -15.37 -11.45 -30.77
CA CYS A 59 -15.53 -12.78 -30.19
C CYS A 59 -14.14 -13.35 -29.88
N ILE A 60 -13.84 -13.60 -28.61
CA ILE A 60 -12.71 -14.46 -28.24
C ILE A 60 -13.20 -15.90 -28.39
N THR A 61 -12.89 -16.54 -29.51
CA THR A 61 -13.17 -17.97 -29.70
C THR A 61 -12.05 -18.78 -29.07
N LEU A 62 -12.24 -19.24 -27.83
CA LEU A 62 -11.42 -20.33 -27.30
C LEU A 62 -11.90 -21.63 -27.96
N MET A 63 -11.16 -22.11 -28.96
CA MET A 63 -11.40 -23.42 -29.56
C MET A 63 -11.01 -24.52 -28.58
N ALA A 64 -11.99 -25.12 -27.93
CA ALA A 64 -11.90 -26.45 -27.33
C ALA A 64 -12.75 -27.43 -28.17
N PRO A 65 -12.34 -28.70 -28.34
CA PRO A 65 -12.72 -29.47 -29.53
C PRO A 65 -14.16 -29.97 -29.61
N THR A 66 -15.03 -29.81 -28.60
CA THR A 66 -16.31 -30.55 -28.66
C THR A 66 -17.58 -29.93 -28.07
N GLU A 67 -17.62 -28.83 -27.31
CA GLU A 67 -18.91 -28.17 -26.99
C GLU A 67 -18.78 -26.65 -26.83
N THR A 68 -19.62 -25.91 -27.56
CA THR A 68 -19.69 -24.44 -27.54
C THR A 68 -20.46 -23.95 -26.32
N PHE A 69 -19.76 -23.65 -25.23
CA PHE A 69 -20.29 -22.85 -24.13
C PHE A 69 -19.82 -21.40 -24.29
N SER A 70 -20.69 -20.53 -24.80
CA SER A 70 -20.40 -19.10 -24.97
C SER A 70 -20.60 -18.36 -23.65
N VAL A 71 -19.56 -18.24 -22.83
CA VAL A 71 -19.54 -17.27 -21.71
C VAL A 71 -19.25 -15.89 -22.30
N GLY A 72 -20.31 -15.14 -22.59
CA GLY A 72 -20.18 -13.76 -23.04
C GLY A 72 -19.71 -12.85 -21.91
N VAL A 73 -18.40 -12.65 -21.78
CA VAL A 73 -17.87 -11.55 -20.95
C VAL A 73 -17.95 -10.27 -21.79
N PHE A 74 -19.04 -9.53 -21.62
CA PHE A 74 -19.20 -8.20 -22.21
C PHE A 74 -18.24 -7.21 -21.52
N LEU A 75 -17.05 -6.99 -22.09
CA LEU A 75 -16.19 -5.87 -21.68
C LEU A 75 -16.39 -4.71 -22.65
N VAL A 76 -17.15 -3.71 -22.21
CA VAL A 76 -17.38 -2.44 -22.89
C VAL A 76 -16.07 -1.64 -22.92
N PHE A 77 -15.33 -1.69 -24.03
CA PHE A 77 -13.99 -1.07 -24.16
C PHE A 77 -13.96 0.47 -24.13
N LYS A 78 -15.11 1.17 -24.08
CA LYS A 78 -15.13 2.63 -23.83
C LYS A 78 -14.97 2.98 -22.33
N GLU A 79 -15.20 2.00 -21.45
CA GLU A 79 -15.02 2.09 -19.99
C GLU A 79 -13.74 1.41 -19.50
N GLY A 80 -13.02 0.70 -20.37
CA GLY A 80 -11.83 -0.09 -20.04
C GLY A 80 -10.71 0.71 -19.35
N ALA A 81 -10.47 1.95 -19.78
CA ALA A 81 -9.48 2.82 -19.13
C ALA A 81 -9.89 3.22 -17.70
N LYS A 82 -11.20 3.41 -17.44
CA LYS A 82 -11.70 3.72 -16.09
C LYS A 82 -11.65 2.49 -15.18
N LEU A 83 -12.01 1.32 -15.71
CA LEU A 83 -11.91 0.04 -14.99
C LEU A 83 -10.46 -0.27 -14.61
N LEU A 84 -9.51 -0.03 -15.53
CA LEU A 84 -8.09 -0.21 -15.27
C LEU A 84 -7.58 0.74 -14.18
N ASN A 85 -8.01 2.01 -14.17
CA ASN A 85 -7.70 2.95 -13.09
C ASN A 85 -8.19 2.42 -11.73
N ILE A 86 -9.46 1.99 -11.65
CA ILE A 86 -10.04 1.44 -10.42
C ILE A 86 -9.26 0.22 -9.95
N PHE A 87 -8.93 -0.70 -10.86
CA PHE A 87 -8.18 -1.91 -10.53
C PHE A 87 -6.79 -1.59 -9.97
N VAL A 88 -6.05 -0.68 -10.60
CA VAL A 88 -4.71 -0.29 -10.16
C VAL A 88 -4.75 0.47 -8.84
N ILE A 89 -5.76 1.32 -8.62
CA ILE A 89 -6.00 1.98 -7.32
C ILE A 89 -6.33 0.93 -6.25
N ALA A 90 -7.20 -0.04 -6.54
CA ALA A 90 -7.60 -1.08 -5.60
C ALA A 90 -6.42 -1.98 -5.22
N LEU A 91 -5.59 -2.37 -6.19
CA LEU A 91 -4.38 -3.15 -5.95
C LEU A 91 -3.38 -2.37 -5.09
N GLY A 92 -3.10 -1.12 -5.46
CA GLY A 92 -2.26 -0.23 -4.66
C GLY A 92 -2.81 -0.06 -3.24
N GLY A 93 -4.11 0.17 -3.11
CA GLY A 93 -4.80 0.34 -1.82
C GLY A 93 -4.71 -0.89 -0.92
N ALA A 94 -4.91 -2.08 -1.47
CA ALA A 94 -4.73 -3.33 -0.73
C ALA A 94 -3.30 -3.45 -0.19
N LEU A 95 -2.30 -3.19 -1.04
CA LEU A 95 -0.88 -3.23 -0.64
C LEU A 95 -0.54 -2.17 0.42
N GLY A 96 -1.10 -0.96 0.28
CA GLY A 96 -0.91 0.13 1.24
C GLY A 96 -1.51 -0.19 2.61
N ALA A 97 -2.75 -0.66 2.63
CA ALA A 97 -3.44 -1.04 3.86
C ALA A 97 -2.74 -2.19 4.59
N LEU A 98 -2.28 -3.21 3.85
CA LEU A 98 -1.52 -4.32 4.41
C LEU A 98 -0.16 -3.88 4.97
N SER A 99 0.54 -3.00 4.25
CA SER A 99 1.82 -2.44 4.71
C SER A 99 1.64 -1.64 5.99
N ARG A 100 0.58 -0.81 6.08
CA ARG A 100 0.21 -0.08 7.30
C ARG A 100 -0.07 -1.05 8.46
N TYR A 101 -0.89 -2.06 8.21
CA TYR A 101 -1.24 -3.04 9.24
C TYR A 101 -0.02 -3.79 9.76
N SER A 102 0.81 -4.34 8.87
CA SER A 102 2.03 -5.07 9.25
C SER A 102 3.04 -4.19 9.96
N LEU A 103 3.25 -2.95 9.50
CA LEU A 103 4.16 -2.01 10.17
C LEU A 103 3.63 -1.62 11.55
N GLY A 104 2.33 -1.37 11.67
CA GLY A 104 1.69 -1.09 12.96
C GLY A 104 1.89 -2.22 13.97
N LEU A 105 1.65 -3.47 13.56
CA LEU A 105 1.91 -4.65 14.38
C LEU A 105 3.39 -4.78 14.76
N TRP A 106 4.29 -4.60 13.79
CA TRP A 106 5.72 -4.71 14.06
C TRP A 106 6.18 -3.66 15.08
N VAL A 107 5.76 -2.40 14.91
CA VAL A 107 6.07 -1.34 15.89
C VAL A 107 5.49 -1.67 17.25
N SER A 108 4.27 -2.20 17.34
CA SER A 108 3.67 -2.55 18.64
C SER A 108 4.43 -3.68 19.37
N THR A 109 5.16 -4.54 18.67
CA THR A 109 6.05 -5.53 19.33
C THR A 109 7.28 -4.90 19.99
N LYS A 110 7.73 -3.75 19.49
CA LYS A 110 8.94 -3.05 19.95
C LYS A 110 8.62 -1.85 20.86
N TRP A 111 7.43 -1.29 20.73
CA TRP A 111 7.01 -0.07 21.37
C TRP A 111 5.65 -0.27 22.06
N SER A 112 5.67 -0.32 23.39
CA SER A 112 4.48 -0.49 24.23
C SER A 112 4.19 0.74 25.10
N HIS A 113 4.71 1.92 24.73
CA HIS A 113 4.46 3.15 25.47
C HIS A 113 3.14 3.79 25.05
N GLY A 114 2.62 4.73 25.85
CA GLY A 114 1.37 5.43 25.55
C GLY A 114 1.38 6.28 24.27
N PHE A 115 2.54 6.58 23.69
CA PHE A 115 2.62 7.31 22.43
C PHE A 115 2.34 6.38 21.21
N PRO A 116 1.38 6.70 20.32
CA PRO A 116 1.04 5.88 19.15
C PRO A 116 2.11 5.92 18.04
N LEU A 117 3.27 5.31 18.31
CA LEU A 117 4.45 5.43 17.45
C LEU A 117 4.26 4.80 16.06
N GLY A 118 3.47 3.71 15.95
CA GLY A 118 3.22 3.04 14.69
C GLY A 118 2.55 3.98 13.68
N THR A 119 1.40 4.54 14.07
CA THR A 119 0.63 5.48 13.24
C THR A 119 1.43 6.75 12.94
N PHE A 120 2.18 7.27 13.91
CA PHE A 120 3.10 8.39 13.70
C PHE A 120 4.11 8.11 12.58
N ILE A 121 4.85 7.00 12.67
CA ILE A 121 5.86 6.62 11.67
C ILE A 121 5.21 6.47 10.30
N ILE A 122 4.11 5.73 10.22
CA ILE A 122 3.36 5.48 8.98
C ILE A 122 2.98 6.80 8.28
N ASN A 123 2.44 7.76 9.02
CA ASN A 123 2.01 9.03 8.44
C ASN A 123 3.21 9.89 8.02
N VAL A 124 4.28 9.94 8.81
CA VAL A 124 5.48 10.73 8.50
C VAL A 124 6.22 10.17 7.28
N THR A 125 6.46 8.86 7.23
CA THR A 125 7.11 8.21 6.08
C THR A 125 6.23 8.31 4.84
N GLY A 126 4.92 8.17 4.98
CA GLY A 126 3.98 8.33 3.87
C GLY A 126 3.96 9.74 3.30
N ALA A 127 3.99 10.77 4.17
CA ALA A 127 4.07 12.17 3.75
C ALA A 127 5.39 12.46 3.01
N PHE A 128 6.52 11.96 3.52
CA PHE A 128 7.82 12.04 2.84
C PHE A 128 7.77 11.40 1.45
N LEU A 129 7.33 10.14 1.38
CA LEU A 129 7.27 9.39 0.13
C LEU A 129 6.33 10.04 -0.89
N LEU A 130 5.18 10.56 -0.44
CA LEU A 130 4.25 11.26 -1.32
C LEU A 130 4.90 12.54 -1.89
N GLY A 131 5.53 13.36 -1.05
CA GLY A 131 6.24 14.56 -1.50
C GLY A 131 7.37 14.24 -2.49
N PHE A 132 8.18 13.23 -2.17
CA PHE A 132 9.31 12.80 -3.00
C PHE A 132 8.89 12.21 -4.34
N LEU A 133 7.99 11.22 -4.32
CA LEU A 133 7.57 10.51 -5.52
C LEU A 133 6.73 11.39 -6.43
N ASN A 134 5.87 12.26 -5.88
CA ASN A 134 5.05 13.14 -6.72
C ASN A 134 5.92 14.07 -7.58
N ILE A 135 6.99 14.64 -7.01
CA ILE A 135 7.93 15.47 -7.76
C ILE A 135 8.72 14.64 -8.77
N LEU A 136 9.25 13.47 -8.39
CA LEU A 136 9.94 12.61 -9.34
C LEU A 136 9.05 12.21 -10.52
N PHE A 137 7.76 11.94 -10.29
CA PHE A 137 6.83 11.52 -11.35
C PHE A 137 6.40 12.68 -12.26
N ILE A 138 6.40 13.91 -11.75
CA ILE A 138 5.98 15.09 -12.52
C ILE A 138 7.17 15.70 -13.27
N GLU A 139 8.29 15.89 -12.58
CA GLU A 139 9.40 16.71 -13.06
C GLU A 139 10.53 15.89 -13.71
N ARG A 140 10.68 14.60 -13.37
CA ARG A 140 11.85 13.79 -13.79
C ARG A 140 11.51 12.56 -14.62
N LEU A 141 10.51 11.79 -14.20
CA LEU A 141 10.13 10.51 -14.79
C LEU A 141 8.81 10.69 -15.54
N THR A 142 8.78 10.37 -16.83
CA THR A 142 7.52 10.22 -17.59
C THR A 142 6.81 8.92 -17.19
N LEU A 143 6.41 8.84 -15.92
CA LEU A 143 5.70 7.69 -15.37
C LEU A 143 4.27 7.66 -15.85
N SER A 144 3.77 6.46 -16.20
CA SER A 144 2.42 6.29 -16.74
C SER A 144 1.37 6.82 -15.75
N PRO A 145 0.29 7.46 -16.23
CA PRO A 145 -0.77 7.96 -15.36
C PRO A 145 -1.38 6.88 -14.45
N LEU A 146 -1.43 5.63 -14.93
CA LEU A 146 -1.89 4.47 -14.18
C LEU A 146 -1.04 4.21 -12.94
N LEU A 147 0.29 4.21 -13.08
CA LEU A 147 1.19 3.98 -11.95
C LEU A 147 1.12 5.12 -10.94
N ARG A 148 0.92 6.37 -11.38
CA ARG A 148 0.70 7.50 -10.45
C ARG A 148 -0.55 7.31 -9.61
N LEU A 149 -1.65 6.85 -10.21
CA LEU A 149 -2.88 6.53 -9.48
C LEU A 149 -2.68 5.36 -8.51
N GLY A 150 -2.04 4.28 -8.95
CA GLY A 150 -1.78 3.11 -8.11
C GLY A 150 -0.90 3.42 -6.90
N ILE A 151 0.17 4.20 -7.10
CA ILE A 151 1.11 4.54 -6.04
C ILE A 151 0.57 5.67 -5.15
N GLY A 152 0.13 6.77 -5.73
CA GLY A 152 -0.31 7.96 -4.99
C GLY A 152 -1.67 7.75 -4.32
N VAL A 153 -2.70 7.49 -5.13
CA VAL A 153 -4.07 7.36 -4.62
C VAL A 153 -4.29 6.01 -3.95
N GLY A 154 -3.83 4.92 -4.57
CA GLY A 154 -3.95 3.58 -4.02
C GLY A 154 -3.05 3.37 -2.80
N PHE A 155 -1.76 3.13 -3.05
CA PHE A 155 -0.82 2.69 -2.03
C PHE A 155 -0.61 3.73 -0.92
N LEU A 156 -0.13 4.93 -1.24
CA LEU A 156 0.16 5.95 -0.23
C LEU A 156 -1.11 6.45 0.46
N GLY A 157 -2.22 6.53 -0.27
CA GLY A 157 -3.54 6.85 0.29
C GLY A 157 -4.01 5.84 1.33
N ALA A 158 -3.84 4.53 1.10
CA ALA A 158 -4.23 3.48 2.06
C ALA A 158 -3.17 3.17 3.12
N TYR A 159 -1.89 3.47 2.81
CA TYR A 159 -0.77 3.33 3.73
C TYR A 159 -0.84 4.37 4.84
N THR A 160 -1.16 5.63 4.53
CA THR A 160 -1.36 6.67 5.54
C THR A 160 -2.77 6.63 6.13
N THR A 161 -2.97 7.21 7.32
CA THR A 161 -4.30 7.25 7.95
C THR A 161 -4.49 8.45 8.87
N PHE A 162 -5.47 9.30 8.52
CA PHE A 162 -5.91 10.39 9.38
C PHE A 162 -6.95 9.93 10.41
N SER A 163 -7.79 8.95 10.05
CA SER A 163 -8.85 8.45 10.93
C SER A 163 -8.31 7.72 12.16
N THR A 164 -7.31 6.85 11.99
CA THR A 164 -6.65 6.17 13.12
C THR A 164 -5.91 7.18 14.00
N PHE A 165 -5.17 8.12 13.39
CA PHE A 165 -4.52 9.22 14.10
C PHE A 165 -5.51 10.00 14.99
N SER A 166 -6.65 10.42 14.43
CA SER A 166 -7.66 11.20 15.14
C SER A 166 -8.28 10.41 16.29
N TYR A 167 -8.59 9.14 16.06
CA TYR A 167 -9.13 8.25 17.09
C TYR A 167 -8.13 8.05 18.23
N GLU A 168 -6.87 7.76 17.94
CA GLU A 168 -5.82 7.61 18.94
C GLU A 168 -5.59 8.90 19.75
N ALA A 169 -5.65 10.07 19.11
CA ALA A 169 -5.56 11.35 19.81
C ALA A 169 -6.72 11.54 20.80
N ILE A 170 -7.95 11.19 20.40
CA ILE A 170 -9.12 11.23 21.29
C ILE A 170 -8.97 10.24 22.44
N MET A 171 -8.52 9.01 22.17
CA MET A 171 -8.28 8.00 23.22
C MET A 171 -7.24 8.46 24.25
N LEU A 172 -6.20 9.21 23.83
CA LEU A 172 -5.24 9.79 24.76
C LEU A 172 -5.87 10.88 25.63
N LEU A 173 -6.78 11.68 25.08
CA LEU A 173 -7.51 12.70 25.85
C LEU A 173 -8.45 12.05 26.86
N GLU A 174 -9.24 11.05 26.44
CA GLU A 174 -10.15 10.30 27.32
C GLU A 174 -9.39 9.53 28.41
N GLY A 175 -8.19 9.03 28.09
CA GLY A 175 -7.28 8.40 29.04
C GLY A 175 -6.55 9.38 29.98
N GLY A 176 -6.88 10.68 29.95
CA GLY A 176 -6.27 11.70 30.81
C GLY A 176 -4.83 12.11 30.44
N SER A 177 -4.29 11.58 29.34
CA SER A 177 -2.91 11.84 28.88
C SER A 177 -2.83 13.09 27.99
N LEU A 178 -3.24 14.24 28.52
CA LEU A 178 -3.34 15.51 27.79
C LEU A 178 -2.03 15.92 27.10
N LEU A 179 -0.90 15.83 27.81
CA LEU A 179 0.40 16.19 27.25
C LEU A 179 0.77 15.28 26.06
N THR A 180 0.55 13.97 26.19
CA THR A 180 0.83 13.00 25.12
C THR A 180 -0.08 13.22 23.92
N ALA A 181 -1.36 13.50 24.14
CA ALA A 181 -2.31 13.81 23.05
C ALA A 181 -1.88 15.08 22.29
N ALA A 182 -1.50 16.13 23.01
CA ALA A 182 -1.03 17.38 22.42
C ALA A 182 0.27 17.17 21.62
N LEU A 183 1.26 16.49 22.21
CA LEU A 183 2.51 16.17 21.53
C LEU A 183 2.28 15.28 20.30
N TYR A 184 1.45 14.24 20.41
CA TYR A 184 1.14 13.35 19.29
C TYR A 184 0.49 14.11 18.13
N THR A 185 -0.46 14.98 18.43
CA THR A 185 -1.14 15.83 17.44
C THR A 185 -0.16 16.80 16.77
N LEU A 186 0.59 17.56 17.57
CA LEU A 186 1.52 18.57 17.07
C LEU A 186 2.67 17.95 16.27
N LEU A 187 3.26 16.87 16.77
CA LEU A 187 4.36 16.20 16.08
C LEU A 187 3.88 15.57 14.78
N THR A 188 2.74 14.88 14.76
CA THR A 188 2.24 14.25 13.53
C THR A 188 2.03 15.28 12.42
N VAL A 189 1.46 16.44 12.74
CA VAL A 189 1.22 17.52 11.77
C VAL A 189 2.53 18.20 11.34
N THR A 190 3.34 18.66 12.31
CA THR A 190 4.54 19.45 12.00
C THR A 190 5.63 18.61 11.35
N VAL A 191 5.90 17.42 11.87
CA VAL A 191 6.89 16.49 11.30
C VAL A 191 6.37 15.93 9.98
N GLY A 192 5.08 15.63 9.85
CA GLY A 192 4.49 15.19 8.58
C GLY A 192 4.65 16.25 7.48
N PHE A 193 4.38 17.52 7.78
CA PHE A 193 4.59 18.62 6.84
C PHE A 193 6.07 18.78 6.48
N ALA A 194 6.96 18.79 7.48
CA ALA A 194 8.40 18.88 7.26
C ALA A 194 8.91 17.71 6.41
N ALA A 195 8.43 16.49 6.66
CA ALA A 195 8.78 15.30 5.90
C ALA A 195 8.34 15.40 4.44
N ALA A 196 7.12 15.86 4.16
CA ALA A 196 6.68 16.11 2.79
C ALA A 196 7.53 17.17 2.08
N ALA A 197 7.85 18.28 2.76
CA ALA A 197 8.70 19.33 2.22
C ALA A 197 10.12 18.83 1.93
N LEU A 198 10.69 18.01 2.83
CA LEU A 198 11.99 17.36 2.61
C LEU A 198 11.94 16.40 1.42
N GLY A 199 10.88 15.61 1.29
CA GLY A 199 10.67 14.75 0.13
C GLY A 199 10.66 15.53 -1.18
N VAL A 200 9.89 16.61 -1.24
CA VAL A 200 9.86 17.53 -2.39
C VAL A 200 11.24 18.11 -2.69
N GLY A 201 11.94 18.62 -1.68
CA GLY A 201 13.26 19.21 -1.83
C GLY A 201 14.30 18.24 -2.38
N LEU A 202 14.37 17.04 -1.80
CA LEU A 202 15.30 15.98 -2.23
C LEU A 202 15.03 15.53 -3.66
N ALA A 203 13.75 15.37 -4.03
CA ALA A 203 13.38 14.95 -5.37
C ALA A 203 13.77 15.95 -6.47
N ARG A 204 13.83 17.25 -6.15
CA ARG A 204 14.26 18.30 -7.10
C ARG A 204 15.77 18.38 -7.29
N ILE A 205 16.53 17.98 -6.26
CA ILE A 205 18.00 17.99 -6.28
C ILE A 205 18.56 16.80 -7.07
N LEU A 206 17.82 15.68 -7.08
CA LEU A 206 18.06 14.53 -7.96
C LEU A 206 17.71 14.86 -9.42
#